data_AF-A0A8H7RSA1-F1
#
_entry.id   AF-A0A8H7RSA1-F1
#
_cell.length_a   1.000
_cell.length_b   1.000
_cell.length_c   1.000
_cell.angle_alpha   90.00
_cell.angle_beta   90.00
_cell.angle_gamma   90.00
#
_symmetry.space_group_name_H-M   'P 1'
#
loop_
_entity.id
_entity.type
_entity.pdbx_description
1 polymer ?
#
loop_
_entity_poly.entity_id
_entity_poly.type
_entity_poly.pdbx_seq_one_letter_code
_entity_poly.pdbx_strand_id
1 'polypeptide(L)'
;MPGPSASHTTELNNYLAPLVDELIRLYDHGIQILDSVTESSILIRAALMMVACDMPAARKTCGFTSPVSRRGCYKCDRTFVVDNNTNRVNFSGGYDVENYQWQNKNDVATHAAKWMTATTVHTDLNRQLSKIENILSPIG
;
A
#
# COMPACT_ATOMS: atom_id res chain seq x y z
N MET A 1 -5.15 13.50 -0.79
CA MET A 1 -3.83 12.87 -0.63
C MET A 1 -2.76 13.95 -0.83
N PRO A 2 -1.66 13.94 -0.06
CA PRO A 2 -0.60 14.92 -0.25
C PRO A 2 -0.13 14.92 -1.70
N GLY A 3 0.08 16.13 -2.21
CA GLY A 3 0.36 16.42 -3.61
C GLY A 3 1.76 15.99 -4.08
N PRO A 4 2.15 16.42 -5.29
CA PRO A 4 3.35 15.92 -6.00
C PRO A 4 4.68 16.13 -5.28
N SER A 5 4.77 17.09 -4.37
CA SER A 5 5.85 17.16 -3.39
C SER A 5 5.58 16.08 -2.34
N ALA A 6 6.17 14.89 -2.57
CA ALA A 6 6.06 13.74 -1.69
C ALA A 6 6.27 14.16 -0.23
N SER A 7 5.17 14.25 0.51
CA SER A 7 5.20 14.24 1.96
C SER A 7 5.98 13.01 2.41
N HIS A 8 6.83 13.15 3.42
CA HIS A 8 7.57 12.02 3.99
C HIS A 8 6.58 10.88 4.32
N THR A 9 6.97 9.63 4.12
CA THR A 9 6.08 8.44 4.19
C THR A 9 5.27 8.34 5.50
N THR A 10 5.76 8.98 6.57
CA THR A 10 5.14 9.08 7.89
C THR A 10 4.03 10.13 7.99
N GLU A 11 4.03 11.19 7.18
CA GLU A 11 3.07 12.31 7.31
C GLU A 11 1.65 11.87 6.97
N LEU A 12 1.45 11.04 5.94
CA LEU A 12 0.12 10.55 5.56
C LEU A 12 -0.52 9.72 6.68
N ASN A 13 0.26 8.85 7.32
CA ASN A 13 -0.25 8.00 8.40
C ASN A 13 -0.70 8.83 9.61
N ASN A 14 -0.02 9.95 9.89
CA ASN A 14 -0.42 10.85 10.98
C ASN A 14 -1.81 11.46 10.74
N TYR A 15 -2.17 11.76 9.49
CA TYR A 15 -3.52 12.25 9.15
C TYR A 15 -4.57 11.15 9.15
N LEU A 16 -4.21 9.93 8.73
CA LEU A 16 -5.15 8.81 8.63
C LEU A 16 -5.42 8.16 9.99
N ALA A 17 -4.45 8.14 10.91
CA ALA A 17 -4.58 7.51 12.22
C ALA A 17 -5.85 7.91 13.00
N PRO A 18 -6.14 9.21 13.23
CA PRO A 18 -7.34 9.60 13.97
C PRO A 18 -8.64 9.18 13.26
N LEU A 19 -8.67 9.21 11.92
CA LEU A 19 -9.81 8.78 11.14
C LEU A 19 -10.04 7.26 11.26
N VAL A 20 -8.96 6.47 11.21
CA VAL A 20 -9.02 5.02 11.39
C VAL A 20 -9.54 4.68 12.79
N ASP A 21 -9.02 5.34 13.82
CA ASP A 21 -9.46 5.12 15.20
C ASP A 21 -10.95 5.46 15.39
N GLU A 22 -11.42 6.56 14.82
CA GLU A 22 -12.84 6.94 14.86
C GLU A 22 -13.73 5.95 14.12
N LEU A 23 -13.32 5.51 12.93
CA LEU A 23 -14.07 4.55 12.14
C LEU A 23 -14.16 3.18 12.84
N ILE A 24 -13.07 2.72 13.47
CA ILE A 24 -13.08 1.50 14.28
C ILE A 24 -14.05 1.65 15.45
N ARG A 25 -13.98 2.78 16.18
CA ARG A 25 -14.91 3.05 17.29
C ARG A 25 -16.37 3.05 16.85
N LEU A 26 -16.64 3.69 15.71
CA LEU A 26 -17.99 3.79 15.14
C LEU A 26 -18.51 2.43 14.65
N TYR A 27 -17.62 1.52 14.23
CA TYR A 27 -17.98 0.16 13.85
C TYR A 27 -18.20 -0.76 15.06
N ASP A 28 -17.25 -0.78 16.00
CA ASP A 28 -17.22 -1.72 17.14
C ASP A 28 -18.16 -1.33 18.28
N HIS A 29 -18.31 -0.03 18.53
CA HIS A 29 -19.12 0.49 19.63
C HIS A 29 -20.35 1.24 19.15
N GLY A 30 -20.22 1.99 18.05
CA GLY A 30 -21.27 2.89 17.57
C GLY A 30 -21.36 4.18 18.38
N ILE A 31 -22.30 5.05 17.99
CA ILE A 31 -22.64 6.29 18.69
C ILE A 31 -24.13 6.33 19.00
N GLN A 32 -24.48 6.84 20.18
CA GLN A 32 -25.87 7.11 20.54
C GLN A 32 -26.26 8.49 20.03
N ILE A 33 -27.33 8.57 19.27
CA ILE A 33 -27.93 9.82 18.80
C ILE A 33 -29.31 9.94 19.41
N LEU A 34 -29.59 11.07 20.05
CA LEU A 34 -30.92 11.40 20.53
C LEU A 34 -31.76 11.86 19.33
N ASP A 35 -32.84 11.16 19.07
CA ASP A 35 -33.86 11.62 18.12
C ASP A 35 -34.68 12.73 18.78
N SER A 36 -34.61 13.93 18.22
CA SER A 36 -35.34 15.10 18.73
C SER A 36 -36.85 14.99 18.57
N VAL A 37 -37.35 14.10 17.71
CA VAL A 37 -38.78 13.93 17.46
C VAL A 37 -39.38 12.90 18.42
N THR A 38 -38.69 11.79 18.66
CA THR A 38 -39.19 10.69 19.50
C THR A 38 -38.64 10.72 20.93
N GLU A 39 -37.71 11.64 21.23
CA GLU A 39 -36.95 11.73 22.49
C GLU A 39 -36.24 10.42 22.88
N SER A 40 -36.00 9.55 21.89
CA SER A 40 -35.41 8.23 22.08
C SER A 40 -33.96 8.21 21.64
N SER A 41 -33.14 7.39 22.30
CA SER A 41 -31.74 7.19 21.92
C SER A 41 -31.62 6.06 20.89
N ILE A 42 -31.01 6.37 19.75
CA ILE A 42 -30.76 5.42 18.67
C ILE A 42 -29.26 5.13 18.61
N LEU A 43 -28.89 3.84 18.67
CA LEU A 43 -27.51 3.41 18.45
C LEU A 43 -27.22 3.28 16.96
N ILE A 44 -26.26 4.07 16.47
CA ILE A 44 -25.82 4.06 15.07
C ILE A 44 -24.40 3.50 14.99
N ARG A 45 -24.19 2.56 14.07
CA ARG A 45 -22.88 2.04 13.69
C ARG A 45 -22.66 2.32 12.21
N ALA A 46 -21.41 2.59 11.84
CA ALA A 46 -21.05 2.81 10.45
C ALA A 46 -19.86 1.94 10.06
N ALA A 47 -19.85 1.50 8.80
CA ALA A 47 -18.74 0.78 8.19
C ALA A 47 -18.31 1.53 6.92
N LEU A 48 -17.01 1.72 6.74
CA LEU A 48 -16.45 2.28 5.52
C LEU A 48 -16.20 1.17 4.50
N MET A 49 -16.97 1.14 3.41
CA MET A 49 -16.88 0.06 2.41
C MET A 49 -15.91 0.35 1.25
N MET A 50 -15.78 1.60 0.80
CA MET A 50 -14.92 1.97 -0.32
C MET A 50 -14.26 3.33 -0.12
N VAL A 51 -12.97 3.41 -0.46
CA VAL A 51 -12.24 4.68 -0.58
C VAL A 51 -12.16 5.04 -2.06
N ALA A 52 -12.83 6.12 -2.47
CA ALA A 52 -12.74 6.62 -3.83
C ALA A 52 -11.37 7.26 -4.07
N CYS A 53 -10.45 6.51 -4.68
CA CYS A 53 -9.11 6.95 -4.98
C CYS A 53 -8.56 6.25 -6.23
N ASP A 54 -7.56 6.85 -6.87
CA ASP A 54 -6.87 6.20 -8.00
C ASP A 54 -6.00 5.02 -7.51
N MET A 55 -5.56 4.17 -8.44
CA MET A 55 -4.77 2.98 -8.09
C MET A 55 -3.45 3.32 -7.35
N PRO A 56 -2.68 4.35 -7.75
CA PRO A 56 -1.49 4.78 -7.00
C PRO A 56 -1.81 5.20 -5.57
N ALA A 57 -2.88 5.96 -5.37
CA ALA A 57 -3.33 6.41 -4.06
C ALA A 57 -3.70 5.24 -3.16
N ALA A 58 -4.57 4.35 -3.63
CA ALA A 58 -5.04 3.17 -2.91
C ALA A 58 -3.87 2.31 -2.40
N ARG A 59 -2.86 2.11 -3.25
CA ARG A 59 -1.70 1.29 -2.90
C ARG A 59 -0.85 1.91 -1.81
N LYS A 60 -0.59 3.21 -1.91
CA LYS A 60 0.16 3.93 -0.87
C LYS A 60 -0.57 3.88 0.46
N THR A 61 -1.89 4.12 0.46
CA THR A 61 -2.69 4.07 1.70
C THR A 61 -2.78 2.67 2.30
N CYS A 62 -2.80 1.61 1.47
CA CYS A 62 -2.87 0.23 1.93
C CYS A 62 -1.50 -0.42 2.21
N GLY A 63 -0.39 0.31 2.03
CA GLY A 63 0.96 -0.25 2.20
C GLY A 63 1.36 -1.26 1.11
N PHE A 64 0.71 -1.23 -0.06
CA PHE A 64 1.05 -2.07 -1.20
C PHE A 64 2.18 -1.48 -2.05
N THR A 65 2.91 -2.36 -2.72
CA THR A 65 3.96 -1.98 -3.66
C THR A 65 3.39 -1.33 -4.93
N SER A 66 4.28 -0.66 -5.67
CA SER A 66 3.97 0.01 -6.94
C SER A 66 3.17 -0.89 -7.91
N PRO A 67 2.21 -0.34 -8.69
CA PRO A 67 1.48 -1.09 -9.71
C PRO A 67 2.38 -1.81 -10.73
N VAL A 68 3.58 -1.29 -10.98
CA VAL A 68 4.54 -1.87 -11.92
C VAL A 68 5.52 -2.87 -11.27
N SER A 69 5.31 -3.22 -10.00
CA SER A 69 6.15 -4.19 -9.30
C SER A 69 5.85 -5.63 -9.76
N ARG A 70 6.76 -6.56 -9.44
CA ARG A 70 6.52 -7.99 -9.66
C ARG A 70 5.35 -8.53 -8.84
N ARG A 71 4.92 -7.86 -7.77
CA ARG A 71 3.67 -8.13 -7.04
C ARG A 71 2.70 -6.98 -7.24
N GLY A 72 2.49 -6.65 -8.52
CA GLY A 72 1.69 -5.52 -8.95
C GLY A 72 0.18 -5.74 -8.86
N CYS A 73 -0.33 -6.88 -8.40
CA CYS A 73 -1.77 -7.07 -8.13
C CYS A 73 -2.06 -6.87 -6.63
N TYR A 74 -3.16 -6.19 -6.29
CA TYR A 74 -3.61 -6.01 -4.90
C TYR A 74 -4.63 -7.06 -4.45
N LYS A 75 -5.06 -7.93 -5.38
CA LYS A 75 -6.07 -8.97 -5.14
C LYS A 75 -5.46 -10.37 -5.04
N CYS A 76 -4.40 -10.65 -5.79
CA CYS A 76 -3.72 -11.95 -5.75
C CYS A 76 -2.29 -11.84 -5.23
N ASP A 77 -1.77 -12.96 -4.73
CA ASP A 77 -0.38 -13.07 -4.27
C ASP A 77 0.58 -13.54 -5.37
N ARG A 78 0.16 -13.43 -6.63
CA ARG A 78 1.00 -13.82 -7.77
C ARG A 78 2.22 -12.90 -7.88
N THR A 79 3.37 -13.54 -8.13
CA THR A 79 4.57 -12.84 -8.57
C THR A 79 4.67 -12.93 -10.10
N PHE A 80 4.60 -11.80 -10.78
CA PHE A 80 4.74 -11.65 -12.22
C PHE A 80 6.21 -11.71 -12.66
N VAL A 81 6.41 -12.18 -13.89
CA VAL A 81 7.72 -12.35 -14.51
C VAL A 81 8.15 -11.03 -15.15
N VAL A 82 9.44 -10.72 -15.09
CA VAL A 82 10.02 -9.58 -15.83
C VAL A 82 10.36 -10.08 -17.23
N ASP A 83 9.88 -9.37 -18.25
CA ASP A 83 10.28 -9.61 -19.63
C ASP A 83 11.72 -9.16 -19.84
N ASN A 84 12.58 -10.09 -20.28
CA ASN A 84 14.00 -9.85 -20.49
C ASN A 84 14.28 -8.83 -21.60
N ASN A 85 13.38 -8.70 -22.59
CA ASN A 85 13.58 -7.80 -23.73
C ASN A 85 13.26 -6.35 -23.36
N THR A 86 12.20 -6.15 -22.58
CA THR A 86 11.71 -4.80 -22.21
C THR A 86 12.15 -4.37 -20.81
N ASN A 87 12.66 -5.30 -20.00
CA ASN A 87 12.90 -5.14 -18.56
C ASN A 87 11.66 -4.62 -17.80
N ARG A 88 10.46 -4.93 -18.31
CA ARG A 88 9.17 -4.56 -17.70
C ARG A 88 8.49 -5.80 -17.15
N VAL A 89 7.67 -5.61 -16.12
CA VAL A 89 6.85 -6.69 -15.60
C VAL A 89 5.79 -7.07 -16.63
N ASN A 90 5.74 -8.34 -16.99
CA ASN A 90 4.73 -8.89 -17.87
C ASN A 90 3.52 -9.32 -17.04
N PHE A 91 2.42 -8.56 -17.18
CA PHE A 91 1.14 -8.84 -16.48
C PHE A 91 0.21 -9.77 -17.27
N SER A 92 0.64 -10.26 -18.45
CA SER A 92 -0.13 -11.25 -19.20
C SER A 92 -0.25 -12.57 -18.42
N GLY A 93 -1.34 -13.31 -18.67
CA GLY A 93 -1.61 -14.58 -18.00
C GLY A 93 -2.06 -14.45 -16.53
N GLY A 94 -2.39 -13.24 -16.07
CA GLY A 94 -2.90 -12.96 -14.72
C GLY A 94 -4.42 -13.10 -14.54
N TYR A 95 -5.13 -13.65 -15.54
CA TYR A 95 -6.60 -13.71 -15.59
C TYR A 95 -7.15 -15.14 -15.51
N ASP A 96 -6.40 -16.08 -14.94
CA ASP A 96 -6.91 -17.41 -14.63
C ASP A 96 -7.77 -17.33 -13.36
N VAL A 97 -9.07 -17.10 -13.56
CA VAL A 97 -10.05 -16.90 -12.49
C VAL A 97 -10.23 -18.16 -11.65
N GLU A 98 -10.07 -19.34 -12.24
CA GLU A 98 -10.26 -20.62 -11.56
C GLU A 98 -9.11 -20.93 -10.60
N ASN A 99 -7.87 -20.56 -10.96
CA ASN A 99 -6.69 -20.80 -10.12
C ASN A 99 -6.21 -19.55 -9.38
N TYR A 100 -7.10 -18.58 -9.14
CA TYR A 100 -6.73 -17.30 -8.53
C TYR A 100 -6.28 -17.49 -7.08
N GLN A 101 -4.98 -17.29 -6.84
CA GLN A 101 -4.41 -17.28 -5.49
C GLN A 101 -4.71 -15.93 -4.83
N TRP A 102 -5.85 -15.84 -4.13
CA TRP A 102 -6.28 -14.62 -3.44
C TRP A 102 -5.29 -14.23 -2.35
N GLN A 103 -5.05 -12.92 -2.21
CA GLN A 103 -4.31 -12.40 -1.07
C GLN A 103 -5.14 -12.54 0.21
N ASN A 104 -4.51 -13.09 1.26
CA ASN A 104 -5.05 -13.12 2.60
C ASN A 104 -4.59 -11.89 3.39
N LYS A 105 -5.50 -11.27 4.16
CA LYS A 105 -5.17 -10.16 5.07
C LYS A 105 -4.04 -10.51 6.04
N ASN A 106 -4.02 -11.74 6.57
CA ASN A 106 -2.99 -12.19 7.51
C ASN A 106 -1.60 -12.26 6.86
N ASP A 107 -1.54 -12.69 5.60
CA ASP A 107 -0.28 -12.76 4.86
C ASP A 107 0.24 -11.36 4.56
N VAL A 108 -0.64 -10.44 4.17
CA VAL A 108 -0.28 -9.03 3.96
C VAL A 108 0.28 -8.41 5.25
N ALA A 109 -0.38 -8.64 6.39
CA ALA A 109 0.11 -8.17 7.69
C ALA A 109 1.47 -8.77 8.05
N THR A 110 1.66 -10.07 7.78
CA THR A 110 2.93 -10.76 8.00
C THR A 110 4.06 -10.19 7.12
N HIS A 111 3.78 -9.92 5.85
CA HIS A 111 4.74 -9.27 4.95
C HIS A 111 5.08 -7.85 5.39
N ALA A 112 4.09 -7.08 5.86
CA ALA A 112 4.30 -5.74 6.39
C ALA A 112 5.17 -5.75 7.67
N ALA A 113 4.94 -6.69 8.58
CA ALA A 113 5.77 -6.87 9.77
C ALA A 113 7.22 -7.21 9.40
N LYS A 114 7.42 -8.13 8.44
CA LYS A 114 8.76 -8.45 7.91
C LYS A 114 9.44 -7.23 7.30
N TRP A 115 8.69 -6.43 6.53
CA TRP A 115 9.18 -5.18 5.93
C TRP A 115 9.61 -4.15 6.98
N MET A 116 8.83 -4.00 8.06
CA MET A 116 9.15 -3.08 9.16
C MET A 116 10.50 -3.41 9.81
N THR A 117 10.86 -4.70 9.86
CA THR A 117 12.14 -5.17 10.43
C THR A 117 13.25 -5.31 9.38
N ALA A 118 12.97 -5.08 8.10
CA ALA A 118 13.94 -5.28 7.04
C ALA A 118 14.97 -4.14 7.06
N THR A 119 16.24 -4.48 7.23
CA THR A 119 17.33 -3.52 7.07
C THR A 119 17.69 -3.39 5.60
N THR A 120 17.62 -2.18 5.06
CA THR A 120 18.19 -1.88 3.76
C THR A 120 19.72 -2.01 3.86
N VAL A 121 20.28 -3.13 3.41
CA VAL A 121 21.71 -3.14 3.06
C VAL A 121 21.83 -2.15 1.91
N HIS A 122 22.52 -1.03 2.13
CA HIS A 122 22.62 0.07 1.17
C HIS A 122 23.50 -0.34 -0.03
N THR A 123 23.05 -1.31 -0.82
CA THR A 123 23.67 -1.68 -2.11
C THR A 123 23.62 -0.54 -3.12
N ASP A 124 22.79 0.49 -2.86
CA ASP A 124 22.71 1.70 -3.66
C ASP A 124 23.94 2.61 -3.49
N LEU A 125 24.66 2.53 -2.36
CA LEU A 125 25.96 3.21 -2.23
C LEU A 125 26.98 2.59 -3.18
N ASN A 126 27.05 1.26 -3.26
CA ASN A 126 27.95 0.58 -4.21
C ASN A 126 27.55 0.82 -5.67
N ARG A 127 26.26 0.96 -5.98
CA ARG A 127 25.77 1.28 -7.34
C ARG A 127 26.01 2.75 -7.72
N GLN A 128 25.99 3.66 -6.75
CA GLN A 128 26.35 5.07 -6.95
C GLN A 128 27.87 5.24 -7.04
N LEU A 129 28.63 4.55 -6.19
CA LEU A 129 30.10 4.50 -6.24
C LEU A 129 30.58 3.90 -7.57
N SER A 130 29.99 2.80 -8.04
CA SER A 130 30.34 2.22 -9.35
C SER A 130 30.00 3.16 -10.51
N LYS A 131 28.98 4.01 -10.38
CA LYS A 131 28.67 5.04 -11.37
C LYS A 131 29.67 6.20 -11.32
N ILE A 132 30.15 6.57 -10.13
CA ILE A 132 31.18 7.60 -9.95
C ILE A 132 32.55 7.10 -10.45
N GLU A 133 32.93 5.86 -10.13
CA GLU A 133 34.18 5.23 -10.58
C GLU A 133 34.25 5.10 -12.11
N ASN A 134 33.14 4.75 -12.77
CA ASN A 134 33.06 4.72 -14.24
C ASN A 134 33.09 6.10 -14.91
N ILE A 135 32.81 7.18 -14.17
CA ILE A 135 32.94 8.57 -14.67
C ILE A 135 34.39 9.06 -14.52
N LEU A 136 35.14 8.55 -13.53
CA LEU A 136 36.52 8.94 -13.23
C LEU A 136 37.56 8.11 -14.02
N SER A 137 37.15 7.10 -14.78
CA SER A 137 38.03 6.17 -15.49
C SER A 137 38.41 6.54 -16.94
N PRO A 138 38.57 7.83 -17.31
CA PRO A 138 39.44 8.13 -18.46
C PRO A 138 40.43 9.27 -18.15
N ILE A 139 41.43 9.00 -17.32
CA ILE A 139 42.77 9.62 -17.47
C ILE A 139 43.80 8.54 -17.10
N GLY A 140 44.19 7.77 -18.11
CA GLY A 140 45.22 6.73 -18.07
C GLY A 140 45.46 6.22 -19.47
#